data_AF-A0A6V8CNV1-F1
#
_entry.id   AF-A0A6V8CNV1-F1
#
_cell.length_a   1.000
_cell.length_b   1.000
_cell.length_c   1.000
_cell.angle_alpha   90.00
_cell.angle_beta   90.00
_cell.angle_gamma   90.00
#
_symmetry.space_group_name_H-M   'P 1'
#
loop_
_entity.id
_entity.type
_entity.pdbx_description
1 polymer ?
#
loop_
_entity_poly.entity_id
_entity_poly.type
_entity_poly.pdbx_seq_one_letter_code
_entity_poly.pdbx_strand_id
1 'polypeptide(L)'
;VNPGEAIILPTTVNNNGNGPDRFDYTLARVTDSSGVDVIWDITIPRNTLEELDSGSSQSFEVLMNIPEQVPAGDYTVVFHTKSEQKDEDASGRMTRLRDVTTLTVTVREFYDMQISMDPTVDNDVKTSAPGRVVRFIVNVTNAGNVPDVPTLDNHTSTRSGTDIVVEEIPDMGTLDGWDVSWKIIRQVGLDLESEEDCVEETSTAASFPEDSCVFLTDIDSWRLPEMAPYETYTMVAVVSVDPGAQLLTRSLGLKVVSMMGNAEQGGDHDDSPSWDGDFLDTNEKIVTINLRAPNLVV
;
A
#
# COMPACT_ATOMS: atom_id res chain seq x y z
N VAL A 1 14.39 7.78 -3.53
CA VAL A 1 13.78 6.97 -4.61
C VAL A 1 12.44 6.47 -4.13
N ASN A 2 11.52 6.20 -5.05
CA ASN A 2 10.24 5.61 -4.74
C ASN A 2 10.31 4.07 -4.89
N PRO A 3 9.40 3.31 -4.26
CA PRO A 3 9.26 1.88 -4.53
C PRO A 3 9.14 1.59 -6.04
N GLY A 4 9.74 0.49 -6.50
CA GLY A 4 9.71 0.08 -7.91
C GLY A 4 10.59 0.89 -8.87
N GLU A 5 11.24 1.97 -8.43
CA GLU A 5 12.16 2.74 -9.28
C GLU A 5 13.46 1.98 -9.59
N ALA A 6 14.05 2.27 -10.75
CA ALA A 6 15.38 1.78 -11.11
C ALA A 6 16.40 2.92 -11.16
N ILE A 7 17.58 2.68 -10.60
CA ILE A 7 18.69 3.64 -10.54
C ILE A 7 19.87 3.08 -11.33
N ILE A 8 20.46 3.93 -12.18
CA ILE A 8 21.73 3.63 -12.85
C ILE A 8 22.86 4.31 -12.07
N LEU A 9 23.80 3.50 -11.58
CA LEU A 9 24.96 3.95 -10.82
C LEU A 9 26.22 3.90 -11.69
N PRO A 10 26.68 5.04 -12.25
CA PRO A 10 27.93 5.09 -12.97
C PRO A 10 29.09 4.81 -12.00
N THR A 11 29.85 3.76 -12.28
CA THR A 11 30.92 3.26 -11.42
C THR A 11 32.23 3.24 -12.20
N THR A 12 33.33 3.64 -11.54
CA THR A 12 34.67 3.60 -12.14
C THR A 12 35.62 2.88 -11.20
N VAL A 13 36.31 1.86 -11.71
CA VAL A 13 37.40 1.18 -11.02
C VAL A 13 38.72 1.67 -11.59
N ASN A 14 39.64 2.09 -10.71
CA ASN A 14 40.97 2.58 -11.08
C ASN A 14 42.03 1.64 -10.54
N ASN A 15 42.96 1.17 -11.39
CA ASN A 15 44.11 0.41 -10.95
C ASN A 15 45.25 1.34 -10.52
N ASN A 16 45.37 1.59 -9.21
CA ASN A 16 46.47 2.38 -8.63
C ASN A 16 47.68 1.51 -8.23
N GLY A 17 47.66 0.21 -8.55
CA GLY A 17 48.77 -0.70 -8.30
C GLY A 17 49.96 -0.45 -9.23
N ASN A 18 51.01 -1.25 -9.05
CA ASN A 18 52.26 -1.17 -9.84
C ASN A 18 52.33 -2.21 -10.98
N GLY A 19 51.26 -2.96 -11.22
CA GLY A 19 51.19 -3.98 -12.27
C GLY A 19 49.75 -4.21 -12.74
N PRO A 20 49.57 -4.97 -13.84
CA PRO A 20 48.26 -5.36 -14.33
C PRO A 20 47.52 -6.22 -13.31
N ASP A 21 46.22 -6.00 -13.18
CA ASP A 21 45.36 -6.76 -12.26
C ASP A 21 43.91 -6.79 -12.75
N ARG A 22 43.19 -7.83 -12.36
CA ARG A 22 41.77 -8.00 -12.66
C ARG A 22 40.94 -7.77 -11.40
N PHE A 23 39.93 -6.91 -11.52
CA PHE A 23 39.06 -6.53 -10.42
C PHE A 23 37.68 -7.17 -10.56
N ASP A 24 37.17 -7.71 -9.46
CA ASP A 24 35.80 -8.21 -9.32
C ASP A 24 35.00 -7.21 -8.47
N TYR A 25 33.96 -6.64 -9.05
CA TYR A 25 33.04 -5.72 -8.37
C TYR A 25 31.77 -6.48 -7.99
N THR A 26 31.48 -6.55 -6.69
CA THR A 26 30.41 -7.41 -6.16
C THR A 26 29.57 -6.68 -5.15
N LEU A 27 28.25 -6.90 -5.18
CA LEU A 27 27.37 -6.54 -4.08
C LEU A 27 27.76 -7.38 -2.86
N ALA A 28 28.03 -6.72 -1.75
CA ALA A 28 28.35 -7.37 -0.49
C ALA A 28 27.07 -7.61 0.32
N ARG A 29 26.28 -6.56 0.52
CA ARG A 29 24.99 -6.59 1.22
C ARG A 29 24.19 -5.31 0.99
N VAL A 30 22.91 -5.40 1.27
CA VAL A 30 22.03 -4.25 1.50
C VAL A 30 21.45 -4.42 2.90
N THR A 31 21.53 -3.40 3.73
CA THR A 31 20.92 -3.42 5.07
C THR A 31 19.90 -2.31 5.22
N ASP A 32 18.82 -2.59 5.94
CA ASP A 32 17.88 -1.57 6.38
C ASP A 32 18.47 -0.68 7.50
N SER A 33 17.67 0.26 8.00
CA SER A 33 18.03 1.16 9.09
C SER A 33 18.28 0.46 10.44
N SER A 34 17.74 -0.74 10.62
CA SER A 34 17.96 -1.60 11.80
C SER A 34 19.20 -2.49 11.66
N GLY A 35 19.87 -2.46 10.50
CA GLY A 35 21.04 -3.27 10.20
C GLY A 35 20.71 -4.71 9.79
N VAL A 36 19.46 -4.99 9.43
CA VAL A 36 19.01 -6.29 8.93
C VAL A 36 19.31 -6.38 7.44
N ASP A 37 19.89 -7.50 7.00
CA ASP A 37 20.18 -7.73 5.59
C ASP A 37 18.87 -7.94 4.80
N VAL A 38 18.72 -7.20 3.69
CA VAL A 38 17.58 -7.26 2.77
C VAL A 38 18.03 -7.61 1.35
N ILE A 39 17.11 -8.10 0.53
CA ILE A 39 17.40 -8.52 -0.85
C ILE A 39 16.88 -7.47 -1.81
N TRP A 40 17.79 -6.81 -2.53
CA TRP A 40 17.47 -5.93 -3.65
C TRP A 40 18.03 -6.54 -4.94
N ASP A 41 17.35 -6.31 -6.05
CA ASP A 41 17.83 -6.74 -7.37
C ASP A 41 18.84 -5.72 -7.90
N ILE A 42 20.12 -6.08 -7.87
CA ILE A 42 21.21 -5.22 -8.34
C ILE A 42 22.03 -5.99 -9.38
N THR A 43 21.99 -5.49 -10.60
CA THR A 43 22.70 -6.06 -11.74
C THR A 43 24.02 -5.34 -11.95
N ILE A 44 25.12 -6.08 -11.81
CA ILE A 44 26.48 -5.64 -12.11
C ILE A 44 26.94 -6.34 -13.40
N PRO A 45 27.40 -5.61 -14.44
CA PRO A 45 27.83 -6.20 -15.71
C PRO A 45 29.22 -6.86 -15.57
N ARG A 46 29.33 -7.93 -14.77
CA ARG A 46 30.62 -8.57 -14.46
C ARG A 46 31.33 -9.16 -15.68
N ASN A 47 30.57 -9.50 -16.72
CA ASN A 47 31.10 -10.02 -17.97
C ASN A 47 31.86 -8.97 -18.80
N THR A 48 31.66 -7.68 -18.51
CA THR A 48 32.39 -6.60 -19.19
C THR A 48 33.64 -6.17 -18.44
N LEU A 49 33.91 -6.71 -17.24
CA LEU A 49 35.08 -6.32 -16.44
C LEU A 49 36.37 -6.93 -17.04
N GLU A 50 37.33 -6.05 -17.34
CA GLU A 50 38.59 -6.39 -18.00
C GLU A 50 39.77 -6.36 -17.02
N GLU A 51 40.91 -6.90 -17.45
CA GLU A 51 42.19 -6.69 -16.76
C GLU A 51 42.65 -5.25 -17.01
N LEU A 52 43.08 -4.58 -15.95
CA LEU A 52 43.49 -3.18 -16.00
C LEU A 52 45.01 -3.08 -15.83
N ASP A 53 45.68 -2.42 -16.77
CA ASP A 53 47.07 -2.00 -16.64
C ASP A 53 47.24 -1.01 -15.47
N SER A 54 48.47 -0.92 -14.95
CA SER A 54 48.85 0.07 -13.93
C SER A 54 48.49 1.49 -14.39
N GLY A 55 47.70 2.21 -13.60
CA GLY A 55 47.26 3.58 -13.87
C GLY A 55 46.09 3.70 -14.86
N SER A 56 45.54 2.58 -15.34
CA SER A 56 44.34 2.56 -16.17
C SER A 56 43.06 2.49 -15.33
N SER A 57 41.92 2.79 -15.97
CA SER A 57 40.60 2.76 -15.36
C SER A 57 39.57 2.19 -16.30
N GLN A 58 38.50 1.66 -15.72
CA GLN A 58 37.33 1.20 -16.45
C GLN A 58 36.07 1.73 -15.79
N SER A 59 35.18 2.26 -16.62
CA SER A 59 33.85 2.71 -16.22
C SER A 59 32.78 1.75 -16.72
N PHE A 60 31.77 1.50 -15.88
CA PHE A 60 30.61 0.68 -16.21
C PHE A 60 29.40 1.16 -15.39
N GLU A 61 28.22 0.70 -15.76
CA GLU A 61 26.97 1.06 -15.12
C GLU A 61 26.44 -0.11 -14.29
N VAL A 62 26.07 0.16 -13.03
CA VAL A 62 25.37 -0.80 -12.17
C VAL A 62 23.90 -0.42 -12.15
N LEU A 63 23.02 -1.37 -12.45
CA LEU A 63 21.58 -1.17 -12.36
C LEU A 63 21.09 -1.63 -11.00
N MET A 64 20.45 -0.74 -10.25
CA MET A 64 19.86 -1.02 -8.94
C MET A 64 18.35 -0.86 -9.05
N ASN A 65 17.62 -1.96 -8.94
CA ASN A 65 16.17 -1.99 -8.93
C ASN A 65 15.69 -1.95 -7.47
N ILE A 66 14.93 -0.91 -7.13
CA ILE A 66 14.27 -0.79 -5.84
C ILE A 66 13.05 -1.73 -5.86
N PRO A 67 12.86 -2.60 -4.85
CA PRO A 67 11.70 -3.49 -4.83
C PRO A 67 10.38 -2.71 -4.91
N GLU A 68 9.34 -3.33 -5.48
CA GLU A 68 7.99 -2.75 -5.50
C GLU A 68 7.40 -2.65 -4.08
N GLN A 69 7.65 -3.67 -3.26
CA GLN A 69 7.27 -3.69 -1.85
C GLN A 69 8.50 -3.49 -0.96
N VAL A 70 8.71 -2.26 -0.50
CA VAL A 70 9.87 -1.89 0.33
C VAL A 70 9.48 -0.80 1.31
N PRO A 71 9.62 -1.03 2.63
CA PRO A 71 9.33 -0.01 3.63
C PRO A 71 10.14 1.27 3.41
N ALA A 72 9.53 2.41 3.70
CA ALA A 72 10.23 3.69 3.67
C ALA A 72 11.41 3.71 4.66
N GLY A 73 12.44 4.48 4.33
CA GLY A 73 13.59 4.68 5.20
C GLY A 73 14.94 4.60 4.48
N ASP A 74 16.00 4.63 5.29
CA ASP A 74 17.37 4.64 4.82
C ASP A 74 17.94 3.22 4.75
N TYR A 75 18.49 2.88 3.59
CA TYR A 75 19.16 1.63 3.32
C TYR A 75 20.63 1.86 3.04
N THR A 76 21.47 0.95 3.53
CA THR A 76 22.91 0.98 3.29
C THR A 76 23.27 -0.12 2.30
N VAL A 77 23.74 0.27 1.11
CA VAL A 77 24.21 -0.64 0.07
C VAL A 77 25.73 -0.67 0.10
N VAL A 78 26.31 -1.86 0.24
CA VAL A 78 27.76 -2.04 0.30
C VAL A 78 28.24 -2.85 -0.89
N PHE A 79 29.20 -2.31 -1.62
CA PHE A 79 29.92 -3.00 -2.68
C PHE A 79 31.36 -3.27 -2.28
N HIS A 80 31.87 -4.41 -2.71
CA HIS A 80 33.27 -4.79 -2.56
C HIS A 80 33.95 -4.80 -3.91
N THR A 81 35.09 -4.11 -3.98
CA THR A 81 36.05 -4.24 -5.07
C THR A 81 37.15 -5.18 -4.64
N LYS A 82 37.29 -6.31 -5.33
CA LYS A 82 38.28 -7.35 -5.03
C LYS A 82 39.29 -7.46 -6.16
N SER A 83 40.55 -7.60 -5.82
CA SER A 83 41.66 -7.92 -6.73
C SER A 83 41.82 -9.45 -6.84
N GLU A 84 42.32 -9.96 -7.95
CA GLU A 84 42.70 -11.37 -8.05
C GLU A 84 43.97 -11.68 -7.22
N GLN A 85 44.84 -10.69 -7.08
CA GLN A 85 46.02 -10.74 -6.24
C GLN A 85 45.66 -10.59 -4.76
N LYS A 86 46.39 -11.30 -3.89
CA LYS A 86 46.30 -11.11 -2.44
C LYS A 86 47.32 -10.07 -2.03
N ASP A 87 46.92 -9.17 -1.13
CA ASP A 87 47.84 -8.26 -0.46
C ASP A 87 47.53 -8.24 1.04
N GLU A 88 48.49 -7.77 1.82
CA GLU A 88 48.39 -7.66 3.26
C GLU A 88 47.51 -6.45 3.64
N ASP A 89 46.45 -6.68 4.42
CA ASP A 89 45.65 -5.59 4.97
C ASP A 89 46.34 -4.91 6.17
N ALA A 90 45.73 -3.84 6.69
CA ALA A 90 46.25 -3.10 7.84
C ALA A 90 46.41 -3.94 9.13
N SER A 91 45.80 -5.13 9.19
CA SER A 91 45.91 -6.08 10.31
C SER A 91 46.92 -7.20 10.07
N GLY A 92 47.65 -7.16 8.96
CA GLY A 92 48.65 -8.16 8.59
C GLY A 92 48.06 -9.39 7.90
N ARG A 93 46.80 -9.34 7.46
CA ARG A 93 46.08 -10.48 6.90
C ARG A 93 46.05 -10.40 5.38
N MET A 94 46.38 -11.51 4.73
CA MET A 94 46.31 -11.62 3.27
C MET A 94 44.86 -11.62 2.78
N THR A 95 44.45 -10.56 2.09
CA THR A 95 43.10 -10.36 1.55
C THR A 95 43.12 -9.97 0.07
N ARG A 96 42.00 -10.22 -0.61
CA ARG A 96 41.72 -9.75 -1.97
C ARG A 96 40.90 -8.46 -1.99
N LEU A 97 40.30 -8.08 -0.87
CA LEU A 97 39.50 -6.86 -0.79
C LEU A 97 40.41 -5.63 -0.95
N ARG A 98 40.05 -4.74 -1.87
CA ARG A 98 40.79 -3.49 -2.16
C ARG A 98 40.02 -2.26 -1.73
N ASP A 99 38.71 -2.29 -1.91
CA ASP A 99 37.87 -1.16 -1.55
C ASP A 99 36.47 -1.61 -1.12
N VAL A 100 35.84 -0.78 -0.29
CA VAL A 100 34.47 -0.92 0.19
C VAL A 100 33.73 0.37 -0.10
N THR A 101 32.87 0.34 -1.12
CA THR A 101 32.00 1.48 -1.43
C THR A 101 30.71 1.32 -0.65
N THR A 102 30.32 2.35 0.11
CA THR A 102 29.06 2.38 0.86
C THR A 102 28.18 3.50 0.33
N LEU A 103 26.94 3.17 -0.03
CA LEU A 103 25.93 4.11 -0.49
C LEU A 103 24.76 4.12 0.49
N THR A 104 24.22 5.31 0.75
CA THR A 104 22.95 5.47 1.47
C THR A 104 21.84 5.74 0.46
N VAL A 105 20.81 4.90 0.46
CA VAL A 105 19.64 5.03 -0.40
C VAL A 105 18.43 5.30 0.48
N THR A 106 17.83 6.47 0.33
CA THR A 106 16.59 6.83 1.03
C THR A 106 15.39 6.47 0.15
N VAL A 107 14.62 5.50 0.60
CA VAL A 107 13.29 5.18 0.06
C VAL A 107 12.29 6.14 0.68
N ARG A 108 11.59 6.89 -0.16
CA ARG A 108 10.60 7.89 0.29
C ARG A 108 9.35 7.21 0.81
N GLU A 109 8.68 7.90 1.72
CA GLU A 109 7.32 7.54 2.14
C GLU A 109 6.36 7.67 0.97
N PHE A 110 5.46 6.71 0.88
CA PHE A 110 4.45 6.55 -0.14
C PHE A 110 3.20 6.00 0.54
N TYR A 111 2.12 6.78 0.50
CA TYR A 111 0.82 6.42 1.07
C TYR A 111 -0.10 6.05 -0.08
N ASP A 112 -0.85 4.96 0.07
CA ASP A 112 -1.77 4.45 -0.96
C ASP A 112 -2.77 3.53 -0.24
N MET A 113 -4.02 3.99 -0.11
CA MET A 113 -5.08 3.20 0.48
C MET A 113 -6.00 2.67 -0.61
N GLN A 114 -6.39 1.41 -0.52
CA GLN A 114 -7.18 0.79 -1.57
C GLN A 114 -8.38 0.05 -1.00
N ILE A 115 -9.50 0.09 -1.72
CA ILE A 115 -10.69 -0.71 -1.44
C ILE A 115 -11.08 -1.52 -2.67
N SER A 116 -11.20 -2.82 -2.48
CA SER A 116 -11.54 -3.74 -3.55
C SER A 116 -12.57 -4.77 -3.11
N MET A 117 -13.17 -5.48 -4.07
CA MET A 117 -14.05 -6.61 -3.81
C MET A 117 -13.56 -7.79 -4.63
N ASP A 118 -13.50 -8.97 -4.01
CA ASP A 118 -13.25 -10.20 -4.76
C ASP A 118 -14.55 -10.65 -5.44
N PRO A 119 -14.62 -10.64 -6.80
CA PRO A 119 -15.83 -11.01 -7.53
C PRO A 119 -16.21 -12.49 -7.39
N THR A 120 -15.30 -13.33 -6.89
CA THR A 120 -15.57 -14.75 -6.60
C THR A 120 -16.24 -14.95 -5.24
N VAL A 121 -16.11 -13.99 -4.33
CA VAL A 121 -16.68 -14.00 -2.99
C VAL A 121 -17.98 -13.18 -2.94
N ASP A 122 -17.98 -11.98 -3.51
CA ASP A 122 -19.13 -11.07 -3.47
C ASP A 122 -19.29 -10.22 -4.73
N ASN A 123 -20.39 -9.48 -4.85
CA ASN A 123 -20.68 -8.59 -5.97
C ASN A 123 -21.07 -7.19 -5.49
N ASP A 124 -20.66 -6.18 -6.25
CA ASP A 124 -20.97 -4.76 -6.06
C ASP A 124 -22.45 -4.41 -6.36
N VAL A 125 -23.19 -5.29 -7.04
CA VAL A 125 -24.63 -5.13 -7.31
C VAL A 125 -25.46 -6.17 -6.57
N LYS A 126 -26.38 -5.72 -5.71
CA LYS A 126 -27.33 -6.59 -4.98
C LYS A 126 -28.78 -6.17 -5.18
N THR A 127 -29.71 -7.11 -5.02
CA THR A 127 -31.16 -6.84 -5.06
C THR A 127 -31.75 -7.04 -3.68
N SER A 128 -32.54 -6.06 -3.21
CA SER A 128 -33.13 -6.08 -1.87
C SER A 128 -34.51 -5.41 -1.86
N ALA A 129 -35.12 -5.33 -0.68
CA ALA A 129 -36.38 -4.63 -0.43
C ALA A 129 -36.19 -3.58 0.68
N PRO A 130 -37.03 -2.53 0.73
CA PRO A 130 -37.05 -1.57 1.84
C PRO A 130 -37.15 -2.28 3.21
N GLY A 131 -36.44 -1.77 4.22
CA GLY A 131 -36.40 -2.33 5.57
C GLY A 131 -35.57 -3.61 5.71
N ARG A 132 -34.76 -3.97 4.71
CA ARG A 132 -33.83 -5.10 4.77
C ARG A 132 -32.39 -4.63 4.90
N VAL A 133 -31.57 -5.52 5.45
CA VAL A 133 -30.13 -5.33 5.55
C VAL A 133 -29.46 -5.99 4.35
N VAL A 134 -28.57 -5.24 3.71
CA VAL A 134 -27.67 -5.69 2.63
C VAL A 134 -26.24 -5.62 3.16
N ARG A 135 -25.38 -6.52 2.71
CA ARG A 135 -24.00 -6.64 3.20
C ARG A 135 -23.08 -6.62 2.00
N PHE A 136 -21.91 -6.00 2.06
CA PHE A 136 -20.88 -6.07 1.02
C PHE A 136 -19.54 -6.41 1.66
N ILE A 137 -18.89 -7.47 1.19
CA ILE A 137 -17.56 -7.84 1.65
C ILE A 137 -16.54 -7.12 0.78
N VAL A 138 -15.65 -6.35 1.41
CA VAL A 138 -14.59 -5.58 0.75
C VAL A 138 -13.25 -5.90 1.40
N ASN A 139 -12.17 -5.75 0.64
CA ASN A 139 -10.80 -5.79 1.14
C ASN A 139 -10.24 -4.38 1.13
N VAL A 140 -9.83 -3.89 2.29
CA VAL A 140 -9.12 -2.63 2.45
C VAL A 140 -7.63 -2.95 2.56
N THR A 141 -6.80 -2.34 1.72
CA THR A 141 -5.36 -2.61 1.64
C THR A 141 -4.58 -1.31 1.80
N ASN A 142 -3.57 -1.32 2.67
CA ASN A 142 -2.53 -0.28 2.67
C ASN A 142 -1.50 -0.68 1.61
N ALA A 143 -1.63 -0.17 0.39
CA ALA A 143 -0.65 -0.37 -0.68
C ALA A 143 0.57 0.57 -0.55
N GLY A 144 0.54 1.46 0.44
CA GLY A 144 1.65 2.30 0.86
C GLY A 144 2.81 1.53 1.46
N ASN A 145 3.94 2.22 1.64
CA ASN A 145 5.16 1.67 2.23
C ASN A 145 5.44 2.13 3.66
N VAL A 146 4.44 2.72 4.30
CA VAL A 146 4.44 3.22 5.68
C VAL A 146 3.16 2.81 6.39
N PRO A 147 3.18 2.66 7.73
CA PRO A 147 1.96 2.41 8.49
C PRO A 147 0.93 3.53 8.31
N ASP A 148 -0.35 3.17 8.23
CA ASP A 148 -1.47 4.11 8.10
C ASP A 148 -2.63 3.68 8.99
N VAL A 149 -3.48 4.64 9.40
CA VAL A 149 -4.67 4.38 10.19
C VAL A 149 -5.89 4.99 9.51
N PRO A 150 -6.45 4.30 8.50
CA PRO A 150 -7.44 4.91 7.64
C PRO A 150 -8.83 5.00 8.31
N THR A 151 -9.63 5.96 7.85
CA THR A 151 -11.05 6.08 8.17
C THR A 151 -11.92 5.57 7.02
N LEU A 152 -13.17 5.21 7.33
CA LEU A 152 -14.15 4.72 6.35
C LEU A 152 -15.31 5.69 6.27
N ASP A 153 -15.49 6.26 5.08
CA ASP A 153 -16.50 7.25 4.80
C ASP A 153 -17.54 6.71 3.81
N ASN A 154 -18.76 7.22 3.93
CA ASN A 154 -19.88 6.89 3.07
C ASN A 154 -20.33 8.13 2.28
N HIS A 155 -20.64 7.91 1.01
CA HIS A 155 -21.01 8.99 0.10
C HIS A 155 -22.31 8.66 -0.60
N THR A 156 -23.24 9.62 -0.59
CA THR A 156 -24.43 9.49 -1.43
C THR A 156 -24.11 9.65 -2.89
N SER A 157 -24.96 9.04 -3.71
CA SER A 157 -24.94 9.28 -5.13
C SER A 157 -26.34 9.54 -5.66
N THR A 158 -26.39 10.36 -6.70
CA THR A 158 -27.60 10.56 -7.49
C THR A 158 -27.44 9.88 -8.83
N ARG A 159 -28.50 9.24 -9.30
CA ARG A 159 -28.52 8.62 -10.63
C ARG A 159 -29.32 9.48 -11.60
N SER A 160 -28.69 9.89 -12.69
CA SER A 160 -29.31 10.61 -13.80
C SER A 160 -29.20 9.78 -15.08
N GLY A 161 -30.25 9.01 -15.39
CA GLY A 161 -30.20 8.05 -16.50
C GLY A 161 -29.25 6.88 -16.20
N THR A 162 -28.19 6.73 -16.99
CA THR A 162 -27.11 5.74 -16.79
C THR A 162 -26.02 6.22 -15.86
N ASP A 163 -25.92 7.53 -15.67
CA ASP A 163 -24.77 8.15 -15.01
C ASP A 163 -25.00 8.17 -13.50
N ILE A 164 -23.96 7.87 -12.74
CA ILE A 164 -23.92 7.94 -11.28
C ILE A 164 -23.03 9.12 -10.96
N VAL A 165 -23.56 10.09 -10.22
CA VAL A 165 -22.81 11.21 -9.69
C VAL A 165 -22.75 11.02 -8.18
N VAL A 166 -21.56 10.82 -7.65
CA VAL A 166 -21.32 10.67 -6.21
C VAL A 166 -20.98 12.05 -5.64
N GLU A 167 -21.51 12.37 -4.46
CA GLU A 167 -21.19 13.62 -3.77
C GLU A 167 -19.78 13.56 -3.17
N GLU A 168 -19.00 14.62 -3.34
CA GLU A 168 -17.61 14.67 -2.85
C GLU A 168 -17.53 14.75 -1.32
N ILE A 169 -18.56 15.29 -0.68
CA ILE A 169 -18.64 15.42 0.78
C ILE A 169 -19.24 14.12 1.33
N PRO A 170 -18.60 13.47 2.33
CA PRO A 170 -19.16 12.28 2.95
C PRO A 170 -20.45 12.65 3.69
N ASP A 171 -21.56 12.11 3.19
CA ASP A 171 -22.87 12.23 3.80
C ASP A 171 -23.82 11.13 3.31
N MET A 172 -24.95 11.01 4.02
CA MET A 172 -26.07 10.17 3.61
C MET A 172 -27.18 10.95 2.89
N GLY A 173 -26.99 12.23 2.56
CA GLY A 173 -27.82 13.07 1.66
C GLY A 173 -29.25 12.59 1.36
N THR A 174 -29.49 12.15 0.12
CA THR A 174 -30.82 11.63 -0.32
C THR A 174 -31.20 10.25 0.23
N LEU A 175 -30.30 9.63 0.98
CA LEU A 175 -30.40 8.35 1.65
C LEU A 175 -30.38 8.53 3.19
N ASP A 176 -30.80 9.68 3.71
CA ASP A 176 -30.79 10.05 5.14
C ASP A 176 -31.50 9.06 6.07
N GLY A 177 -32.47 8.30 5.57
CA GLY A 177 -33.13 7.20 6.30
C GLY A 177 -32.36 5.86 6.30
N TRP A 178 -31.25 5.77 5.57
CA TRP A 178 -30.41 4.58 5.46
C TRP A 178 -29.27 4.68 6.46
N ASP A 179 -28.75 3.53 6.87
CA ASP A 179 -27.63 3.43 7.79
C ASP A 179 -26.57 2.50 7.23
N VAL A 180 -25.31 2.88 7.36
CA VAL A 180 -24.15 2.10 6.90
C VAL A 180 -23.25 1.91 8.10
N SER A 181 -23.07 0.65 8.51
CA SER A 181 -22.18 0.27 9.59
C SER A 181 -21.10 -0.67 9.08
N TRP A 182 -19.94 -0.65 9.73
CA TRP A 182 -18.80 -1.49 9.35
C TRP A 182 -18.51 -2.57 10.39
N LYS A 183 -17.99 -3.68 9.88
CA LYS A 183 -17.51 -4.82 10.67
C LYS A 183 -16.22 -5.35 10.09
N ILE A 184 -15.37 -5.91 10.93
CA ILE A 184 -14.11 -6.53 10.51
C ILE A 184 -14.27 -8.06 10.46
N ILE A 185 -13.74 -8.69 9.42
CA ILE A 185 -13.60 -10.14 9.36
C ILE A 185 -12.19 -10.50 9.78
N ARG A 186 -12.08 -11.37 10.78
CA ARG A 186 -10.82 -11.94 11.22
C ARG A 186 -10.70 -13.39 10.83
N GLN A 187 -9.51 -13.76 10.39
CA GLN A 187 -9.12 -15.16 10.27
C GLN A 187 -8.69 -15.70 11.64
N VAL A 188 -9.55 -16.48 12.28
CA VAL A 188 -9.29 -17.11 13.60
C VAL A 188 -8.54 -18.44 13.44
N GLY A 189 -8.64 -19.05 12.25
CA GLY A 189 -7.89 -20.24 11.86
C GLY A 189 -7.90 -20.42 10.35
N LEU A 190 -7.26 -21.48 9.85
CA LEU A 190 -7.11 -21.71 8.41
C LEU A 190 -8.44 -21.65 7.63
N ASP A 191 -9.53 -22.14 8.22
CA ASP A 191 -10.87 -22.18 7.61
C ASP A 191 -11.96 -21.50 8.47
N LEU A 192 -11.57 -20.75 9.50
CA LEU A 192 -12.53 -20.11 10.42
C LEU A 192 -12.38 -18.60 10.38
N GLU A 193 -13.41 -17.95 9.86
CA GLU A 193 -13.57 -16.51 9.88
C GLU A 193 -14.57 -16.10 10.97
N SER A 194 -14.24 -15.02 11.68
CA SER A 194 -15.10 -14.38 12.68
C SER A 194 -15.40 -12.98 12.22
N GLU A 195 -16.68 -12.67 12.09
CA GLU A 195 -17.14 -11.30 11.84
C GLU A 195 -17.38 -10.60 13.18
N GLU A 196 -16.71 -9.48 13.38
CA GLU A 196 -16.71 -8.72 14.62
C GLU A 196 -17.20 -7.29 14.41
N ASP A 197 -18.09 -6.83 15.30
CA ASP A 197 -18.53 -5.44 15.32
C ASP A 197 -17.38 -4.52 15.75
N CYS A 198 -17.31 -3.32 15.17
CA CYS A 198 -16.32 -2.34 15.59
C CYS A 198 -16.58 -1.89 17.02
N VAL A 199 -15.51 -1.64 17.77
CA VAL A 199 -15.57 -1.20 19.16
C VAL A 199 -15.99 0.26 19.21
N GLU A 200 -16.99 0.60 20.02
CA GLU A 200 -17.39 1.99 20.23
C GLU A 200 -16.37 2.72 21.10
N GLU A 201 -15.84 3.83 20.59
CA GLU A 201 -14.94 4.73 21.33
C GLU A 201 -15.27 6.20 21.02
N THR A 202 -14.52 7.10 21.65
CA THR A 202 -14.50 8.52 21.29
C THR A 202 -13.19 8.88 20.61
N SER A 203 -13.18 9.88 19.73
CA SER A 203 -11.96 10.36 19.04
C SER A 203 -10.86 10.84 20.01
N THR A 204 -11.23 11.17 21.25
CA THR A 204 -10.31 11.62 22.31
C THR A 204 -9.86 10.50 23.26
N ALA A 205 -10.17 9.25 22.96
CA ALA A 205 -9.71 8.10 23.74
C ALA A 205 -8.17 8.09 23.85
N ALA A 206 -7.66 7.65 25.01
CA ALA A 206 -6.23 7.63 25.29
C ALA A 206 -5.46 6.59 24.45
N SER A 207 -6.16 5.57 23.97
CA SER A 207 -5.63 4.47 23.17
C SER A 207 -6.77 3.83 22.38
N PHE A 208 -6.42 3.26 21.23
CA PHE A 208 -7.33 2.49 20.40
C PHE A 208 -6.87 1.03 20.35
N PRO A 209 -7.76 0.06 20.17
CA PRO A 209 -7.39 -1.34 20.01
C PRO A 209 -6.48 -1.52 18.79
N GLU A 210 -5.37 -2.25 18.94
CA GLU A 210 -4.38 -2.47 17.88
C GLU A 210 -4.91 -3.37 16.76
N ASP A 211 -5.86 -4.24 17.07
CA ASP A 211 -6.29 -5.26 16.13
C ASP A 211 -7.72 -5.03 15.62
N SER A 212 -8.53 -4.17 16.24
CA SER A 212 -9.98 -4.09 15.98
C SER A 212 -10.35 -2.77 15.32
N CYS A 213 -11.35 -2.79 14.42
CA CYS A 213 -11.95 -1.54 13.95
C CYS A 213 -12.70 -0.84 15.07
N VAL A 214 -12.81 0.48 14.96
CA VAL A 214 -13.38 1.37 15.96
C VAL A 214 -14.46 2.22 15.31
N PHE A 215 -15.59 2.37 16.00
CA PHE A 215 -16.59 3.37 15.67
C PHE A 215 -16.48 4.56 16.63
N LEU A 216 -16.19 5.75 16.09
CA LEU A 216 -15.99 6.99 16.82
C LEU A 216 -17.34 7.70 17.01
N THR A 217 -17.96 7.48 18.16
CA THR A 217 -19.33 7.91 18.47
C THR A 217 -19.54 9.42 18.54
N ASP A 218 -18.46 10.20 18.70
CA ASP A 218 -18.51 11.66 18.82
C ASP A 218 -18.44 12.40 17.49
N ILE A 219 -17.90 11.75 16.46
CA ILE A 219 -17.75 12.31 15.11
C ILE A 219 -18.40 11.46 14.02
N ASP A 220 -19.04 10.35 14.39
CA ASP A 220 -19.77 9.45 13.48
C ASP A 220 -18.91 8.90 12.34
N SER A 221 -17.74 8.34 12.69
CA SER A 221 -16.77 7.83 11.71
C SER A 221 -16.19 6.48 12.15
N TRP A 222 -15.91 5.61 11.18
CA TRP A 222 -15.22 4.35 11.43
C TRP A 222 -13.74 4.50 11.14
N ARG A 223 -12.95 3.89 12.00
CA ARG A 223 -11.49 3.88 11.94
C ARG A 223 -11.01 2.44 11.95
N LEU A 224 -10.09 2.10 11.05
CA LEU A 224 -9.38 0.83 11.08
C LEU A 224 -8.24 0.87 12.12
N PRO A 225 -7.78 -0.31 12.60
CA PRO A 225 -6.51 -0.38 13.31
C PRO A 225 -5.35 0.12 12.43
N GLU A 226 -4.19 0.36 13.04
CA GLU A 226 -2.99 0.67 12.27
C GLU A 226 -2.66 -0.49 11.32
N MET A 227 -2.57 -0.17 10.03
CA MET A 227 -2.26 -1.10 8.96
C MET A 227 -0.78 -1.00 8.63
N ALA A 228 -0.07 -2.11 8.77
CA ALA A 228 1.30 -2.19 8.29
C ALA A 228 1.37 -2.00 6.76
N PRO A 229 2.54 -1.63 6.21
CA PRO A 229 2.74 -1.59 4.77
C PRO A 229 2.33 -2.90 4.10
N TYR A 230 1.55 -2.82 3.03
CA TYR A 230 1.06 -3.95 2.24
C TYR A 230 0.13 -4.92 3.00
N GLU A 231 -0.44 -4.47 4.12
CA GLU A 231 -1.44 -5.22 4.89
C GLU A 231 -2.84 -5.04 4.31
N THR A 232 -3.63 -6.11 4.39
CA THR A 232 -5.03 -6.12 3.95
C THR A 232 -5.94 -6.57 5.09
N TYR A 233 -6.99 -5.80 5.36
CA TYR A 233 -8.11 -6.20 6.20
C TYR A 233 -9.35 -6.47 5.37
N THR A 234 -10.06 -7.56 5.67
CA THR A 234 -11.37 -7.84 5.09
C THR A 234 -12.45 -7.21 5.97
N MET A 235 -13.30 -6.40 5.36
CA MET A 235 -14.35 -5.63 6.03
C MET A 235 -15.72 -5.97 5.45
N VAL A 236 -16.78 -5.72 6.22
CA VAL A 236 -18.17 -5.82 5.77
C VAL A 236 -18.86 -4.48 5.94
N ALA A 237 -19.30 -3.89 4.83
CA ALA A 237 -20.23 -2.78 4.84
C ALA A 237 -21.67 -3.33 4.99
N VAL A 238 -22.30 -3.04 6.11
CA VAL A 238 -23.66 -3.44 6.46
C VAL A 238 -24.59 -2.27 6.22
N VAL A 239 -25.38 -2.35 5.14
CA VAL A 239 -26.31 -1.31 4.70
C VAL A 239 -27.72 -1.66 5.15
N SER A 240 -28.25 -0.90 6.10
CA SER A 240 -29.65 -0.94 6.53
C SER A 240 -30.49 -0.04 5.63
N VAL A 241 -31.33 -0.64 4.79
CA VAL A 241 -32.18 0.11 3.86
C VAL A 241 -33.40 0.68 4.59
N ASP A 242 -33.65 1.99 4.43
CA ASP A 242 -34.84 2.66 4.96
C ASP A 242 -36.13 1.87 4.63
N PRO A 243 -36.98 1.55 5.61
CA PRO A 243 -38.32 1.00 5.37
C PRO A 243 -39.20 1.84 4.44
N GLY A 244 -38.98 3.17 4.40
CA GLY A 244 -39.66 4.13 3.53
C GLY A 244 -39.05 4.28 2.13
N ALA A 245 -37.97 3.56 1.81
CA ALA A 245 -37.25 3.73 0.56
C ALA A 245 -38.13 3.45 -0.67
N GLN A 246 -38.02 4.33 -1.67
CA GLN A 246 -38.67 4.12 -2.96
C GLN A 246 -38.05 2.92 -3.69
N LEU A 247 -38.86 2.20 -4.48
CA LEU A 247 -38.42 1.03 -5.28
C LEU A 247 -37.60 1.44 -6.51
N LEU A 248 -36.46 2.07 -6.26
CA LEU A 248 -35.51 2.56 -7.24
C LEU A 248 -34.14 1.95 -6.96
N THR A 249 -33.32 1.85 -8.01
CA THR A 249 -31.92 1.50 -7.81
C THR A 249 -31.19 2.67 -7.16
N ARG A 250 -30.45 2.38 -6.10
CA ARG A 250 -29.57 3.32 -5.40
C ARG A 250 -28.13 2.87 -5.50
N SER A 251 -27.21 3.82 -5.51
CA SER A 251 -25.77 3.56 -5.41
C SER A 251 -25.22 4.31 -4.20
N LEU A 252 -24.17 3.75 -3.60
CA LEU A 252 -23.49 4.26 -2.42
C LEU A 252 -21.99 4.22 -2.69
N GLY A 253 -21.29 5.32 -2.42
CA GLY A 253 -19.84 5.36 -2.42
C GLY A 253 -19.31 4.91 -1.06
N LEU A 254 -18.36 4.00 -1.06
CA LEU A 254 -17.57 3.59 0.09
C LEU A 254 -16.16 4.13 -0.16
N LYS A 255 -15.65 4.98 0.74
CA LYS A 255 -14.33 5.57 0.60
C LYS A 255 -13.46 5.21 1.79
N VAL A 256 -12.20 4.90 1.52
CA VAL A 256 -11.16 4.70 2.54
C VAL A 256 -10.27 5.92 2.49
N VAL A 257 -10.08 6.59 3.61
CA VAL A 257 -9.30 7.84 3.66
C VAL A 257 -8.07 7.61 4.52
N SER A 258 -6.89 7.83 3.94
CA SER A 258 -5.61 7.82 4.68
C SER A 258 -5.63 8.87 5.79
N MET A 259 -4.99 8.57 6.93
CA MET A 259 -4.84 9.57 8.00
C MET A 259 -3.98 10.77 7.58
N MET A 260 -3.18 10.61 6.53
CA MET A 260 -2.34 11.65 5.94
C MET A 260 -3.09 12.52 4.94
N GLY A 261 -4.36 12.19 4.68
CA GLY A 261 -5.21 12.91 3.75
C GLY A 261 -4.98 12.47 2.31
N ASN A 262 -5.34 13.37 1.39
CA ASN A 262 -5.39 13.08 -0.03
C ASN A 262 -4.05 13.37 -0.76
N ALA A 263 -4.01 13.15 -2.07
CA ALA A 263 -2.81 13.33 -2.88
C ALA A 263 -2.26 14.78 -2.82
N GLU A 264 -3.14 15.79 -2.77
CA GLU A 264 -2.73 17.20 -2.67
C GLU A 264 -2.07 17.54 -1.33
N GLN A 265 -2.40 16.76 -0.29
CA GLN A 265 -1.87 16.90 1.06
C GLN A 265 -0.59 16.06 1.28
N GLY A 266 -0.18 15.29 0.26
CA GLY A 266 0.96 14.37 0.34
C GLY A 266 0.63 13.06 1.05
N GLY A 267 -0.66 12.75 1.19
CA GLY A 267 -1.15 11.46 1.67
C GLY A 267 -1.37 10.49 0.51
N ASP A 268 -2.52 9.86 0.49
CA ASP A 268 -2.92 8.81 -0.45
C ASP A 268 -2.67 9.20 -1.92
N HIS A 269 -2.00 8.33 -2.68
CA HIS A 269 -1.28 8.70 -3.89
C HIS A 269 -2.17 9.21 -5.03
N ASP A 270 -3.32 8.57 -5.21
CA ASP A 270 -4.29 8.90 -6.24
C ASP A 270 -5.54 9.62 -5.69
N ASP A 271 -5.75 9.63 -4.37
CA ASP A 271 -6.92 10.22 -3.74
C ASP A 271 -7.17 11.68 -4.14
N SER A 272 -8.36 11.89 -4.69
CA SER A 272 -8.92 13.17 -5.07
C SER A 272 -10.35 13.32 -4.53
N PRO A 273 -10.91 14.54 -4.48
CA PRO A 273 -12.32 14.69 -4.12
C PRO A 273 -13.31 14.11 -5.13
N SER A 274 -12.87 13.83 -6.37
CA SER A 274 -13.76 13.52 -7.49
C SER A 274 -13.94 12.01 -7.67
N TRP A 275 -15.18 11.59 -7.92
CA TRP A 275 -15.56 10.19 -8.13
C TRP A 275 -15.78 9.84 -9.62
N ASP A 276 -15.35 10.71 -10.55
CA ASP A 276 -15.81 10.68 -11.94
C ASP A 276 -14.95 9.79 -12.86
N GLY A 277 -15.60 8.79 -13.45
CA GLY A 277 -15.16 8.13 -14.70
C GLY A 277 -13.96 7.19 -14.56
N ASP A 278 -13.03 7.27 -15.52
CA ASP A 278 -11.80 6.46 -15.54
C ASP A 278 -10.79 6.89 -14.45
N PHE A 279 -11.15 7.86 -13.60
CA PHE A 279 -10.39 8.41 -12.47
C PHE A 279 -11.03 8.05 -11.12
N LEU A 280 -11.80 6.96 -11.06
CA LEU A 280 -12.16 6.38 -9.76
C LEU A 280 -10.86 5.98 -9.05
N ASP A 281 -10.61 6.65 -7.94
CA ASP A 281 -9.40 6.46 -7.16
C ASP A 281 -9.42 5.06 -6.52
N THR A 282 -8.25 4.48 -6.29
CA THR A 282 -8.16 3.10 -5.78
C THR A 282 -8.75 2.95 -4.38
N ASN A 283 -8.88 4.05 -3.65
CA ASN A 283 -9.50 4.17 -2.33
C ASN A 283 -11.04 4.33 -2.37
N GLU A 284 -11.67 4.23 -3.54
CA GLU A 284 -13.12 4.36 -3.74
C GLU A 284 -13.81 3.10 -4.27
N LYS A 285 -15.00 2.81 -3.73
CA LYS A 285 -15.87 1.72 -4.22
C LYS A 285 -17.33 2.12 -4.27
N ILE A 286 -17.90 2.13 -5.47
CA ILE A 286 -19.34 2.31 -5.66
C ILE A 286 -20.05 0.95 -5.61
N VAL A 287 -21.00 0.80 -4.69
CA VAL A 287 -21.92 -0.36 -4.61
C VAL A 287 -23.33 0.03 -5.01
N THR A 288 -24.11 -0.90 -5.54
CA THR A 288 -25.45 -0.68 -6.07
C THR A 288 -26.47 -1.62 -5.45
N ILE A 289 -27.58 -1.05 -4.96
CA ILE A 289 -28.71 -1.77 -4.40
C ILE A 289 -29.95 -1.55 -5.27
N ASN A 290 -30.39 -2.62 -5.93
CA ASN A 290 -31.63 -2.66 -6.68
C ASN A 290 -32.81 -2.93 -5.75
N LEU A 291 -33.61 -1.91 -5.44
CA LEU A 291 -34.81 -2.09 -4.64
C LEU A 291 -35.97 -2.64 -5.48
N ARG A 292 -36.57 -3.72 -4.99
CA ARG A 292 -37.71 -4.41 -5.58
C ARG A 292 -38.74 -4.71 -4.49
N ALA A 293 -40.00 -4.84 -4.90
CA ALA A 293 -41.04 -5.32 -3.99
C ALA A 293 -40.67 -6.74 -3.52
N PRO A 294 -40.90 -7.08 -2.24
CA PRO A 294 -40.74 -8.46 -1.79
C PRO A 294 -41.71 -9.34 -2.58
N ASN A 295 -41.23 -10.46 -3.12
CA ASN A 295 -42.08 -11.44 -3.79
C ASN A 295 -43.15 -11.91 -2.80
N LEU A 296 -44.38 -11.44 -2.98
CA LEU A 296 -45.55 -11.97 -2.28
C LEU A 296 -45.83 -13.36 -2.88
N VAL A 297 -45.42 -14.41 -2.18
CA VAL A 297 -45.92 -15.76 -2.45
C VAL A 297 -47.39 -15.75 -2.01
N VAL A 298 -48.31 -15.82 -2.97
CA VAL A 298 -49.75 -15.95 -2.75
C VAL A 298 -50.10 -17.39 -2.44
#